data_AF-A0A3C1G4F4-F1
#
_entry.id   AF-A0A3C1G4F4-F1
#
_cell.length_a   1.000
_cell.length_b   1.000
_cell.length_c   1.000
_cell.angle_alpha   90.00
_cell.angle_beta   90.00
_cell.angle_gamma   90.00
#
_symmetry.space_group_name_H-M   'P 1'
#
loop_
_entity.id
_entity.type
_entity.pdbx_description
1 polymer ?
#
loop_
_entity_poly.entity_id
_entity_poly.type
_entity_poly.pdbx_seq_one_letter_code
_entity_poly.pdbx_strand_id
1 'polypeptide(L)'
;MSTFAVGVSGLPTEGHFLYTRSWLLTVHAGADASMDRARAMCRVLTEKITSNHVAVVLIILTEFMASFDPLLEHTDELLGELEDQVLRVPKAAKLQQLAVLRKQMWSLHRLWEPPYERIRNFALAIAGLPELSNEAQSFNDYAERISDLIDKINDLRQRAERRYGELWDECLQQAVTSHEPFDDHLRYLSAADLSDRLPRDEFSMDD
;
A
#
# COMPACT_ATOMS: atom_id res chain seq x y z
N MET A 1 -1.05 17.07 8.91
CA MET A 1 -1.11 15.58 8.84
C MET A 1 -0.54 15.15 7.50
N SER A 2 0.24 14.06 7.45
CA SER A 2 0.69 13.45 6.19
C SER A 2 -0.19 12.27 5.80
N THR A 3 -0.35 12.11 4.49
CA THR A 3 -1.08 11.05 3.79
C THR A 3 -0.41 10.79 2.44
N PHE A 4 -0.89 9.83 1.65
CA PHE A 4 -0.29 9.44 0.39
C PHE A 4 -1.34 9.34 -0.72
N ALA A 5 -0.94 9.68 -1.93
CA ALA A 5 -1.69 9.45 -3.17
C ALA A 5 -0.76 8.80 -4.22
N VAL A 6 -1.31 8.14 -5.22
CA VAL A 6 -0.53 7.65 -6.36
C VAL A 6 -0.20 8.83 -7.28
N GLY A 7 1.09 9.08 -7.47
CA GLY A 7 1.59 10.13 -8.36
C GLY A 7 1.58 9.71 -9.83
N VAL A 8 1.95 10.64 -10.71
CA VAL A 8 2.01 10.41 -12.18
C VAL A 8 2.94 9.28 -12.60
N SER A 9 3.91 8.92 -11.76
CA SER A 9 4.84 7.80 -11.98
C SER A 9 4.25 6.44 -11.59
N GLY A 10 3.03 6.39 -11.06
CA GLY A 10 2.44 5.18 -10.48
C GLY A 10 2.99 4.85 -9.08
N LEU A 11 3.87 5.68 -8.53
CA LEU A 11 4.44 5.48 -7.20
C LEU A 11 3.71 6.33 -6.14
N PRO A 12 3.65 5.86 -4.88
CA PRO A 12 3.10 6.65 -3.79
C PRO A 12 3.88 7.96 -3.63
N THR A 13 3.13 9.05 -3.49
CA THR A 13 3.63 10.40 -3.28
C THR A 13 3.03 10.96 -2.00
N GLU A 14 3.88 11.53 -1.14
CA GLU A 14 3.43 12.13 0.11
C GLU A 14 2.68 13.43 -0.14
N GLY A 15 1.54 13.56 0.53
CA GLY A 15 0.74 14.76 0.62
C GLY A 15 0.61 15.19 2.08
N HIS A 16 0.79 16.48 2.33
CA HIS A 16 0.54 17.11 3.61
C HIS A 16 -0.70 17.97 3.53
N PHE A 17 -1.47 17.99 4.62
CA PHE A 17 -2.55 18.93 4.76
C PHE A 17 -2.60 19.56 6.14
N LEU A 18 -3.02 20.81 6.15
CA LEU A 18 -3.19 21.64 7.33
C LEU A 18 -4.59 22.25 7.25
N TYR A 19 -5.41 21.93 8.25
CA TYR A 19 -6.82 22.29 8.28
C TYR A 19 -7.10 23.26 9.41
N THR A 20 -7.90 24.28 9.12
CA THR A 20 -8.53 25.16 10.09
C THR A 20 -10.01 25.31 9.75
N ARG A 21 -10.78 25.98 10.61
CA ARG A 21 -12.20 26.27 10.32
C ARG A 21 -12.41 27.15 9.10
N SER A 22 -11.38 27.88 8.64
CA SER A 22 -11.52 28.91 7.59
C SER A 22 -10.78 28.56 6.31
N TRP A 23 -9.80 27.68 6.36
CA TRP A 23 -9.00 27.30 5.21
C TRP A 23 -8.43 25.90 5.38
N LEU A 24 -8.21 25.24 4.24
CA LEU A 24 -7.50 23.99 4.11
C LEU A 24 -6.35 24.20 3.14
N LEU A 25 -5.12 23.95 3.62
CA LEU A 25 -3.93 23.93 2.79
C LEU A 25 -3.56 22.47 2.50
N THR A 26 -3.34 22.17 1.23
CA THR A 26 -2.79 20.88 0.76
C THR A 26 -1.47 21.16 0.05
N VAL A 27 -0.46 20.35 0.35
CA VAL A 27 0.88 20.40 -0.26
C VAL A 27 1.24 19.00 -0.68
N HIS A 28 1.51 18.78 -1.96
CA HIS A 28 1.85 17.48 -2.51
C HIS A 28 2.87 17.66 -3.64
N ALA A 29 3.68 16.63 -3.88
CA ALA A 29 4.67 16.68 -4.96
C ALA A 29 4.02 16.31 -6.31
N GLY A 30 3.96 17.26 -7.24
CA GLY A 30 3.45 17.04 -8.60
C GLY A 30 1.95 17.27 -8.76
N ALA A 31 1.49 17.28 -10.02
CA ALA A 31 0.07 17.38 -10.36
C ALA A 31 -0.54 15.98 -10.32
N ASP A 32 -1.47 15.73 -9.40
CA ASP A 32 -2.10 14.43 -9.18
C ASP A 32 -3.58 14.48 -9.59
N ALA A 33 -4.02 13.48 -10.35
CA ALA A 33 -5.41 13.38 -10.79
C ALA A 33 -6.39 13.26 -9.60
N SER A 34 -5.92 12.76 -8.44
CA SER A 34 -6.66 12.70 -7.18
C SER A 34 -7.09 14.07 -6.68
N MET A 35 -6.20 15.08 -6.66
CA MET A 35 -6.61 16.43 -6.24
C MET A 35 -7.57 17.08 -7.23
N ASP A 36 -7.44 16.83 -8.53
CA ASP A 36 -8.40 17.34 -9.51
C ASP A 36 -9.79 16.74 -9.32
N ARG A 37 -9.87 15.43 -9.07
CA ARG A 37 -11.14 14.77 -8.68
C ARG A 37 -11.67 15.30 -7.35
N ALA A 38 -10.82 15.48 -6.34
CA ALA A 38 -11.22 16.04 -5.06
C ALA A 38 -11.77 17.47 -5.20
N ARG A 39 -11.14 18.31 -6.02
CA ARG A 39 -11.64 19.66 -6.36
C ARG A 39 -12.98 19.60 -7.07
N ALA A 40 -13.15 18.70 -8.04
CA ALA A 40 -14.42 18.50 -8.73
C ALA A 40 -15.52 18.06 -7.76
N MET A 41 -15.24 17.09 -6.90
CA MET A 41 -16.16 16.60 -5.88
C MET A 41 -16.55 17.68 -4.88
N CYS A 42 -15.58 18.50 -4.44
CA CYS A 42 -15.86 19.64 -3.58
C CYS A 42 -16.83 20.65 -4.22
N ARG A 43 -16.73 20.88 -5.54
CA ARG A 43 -17.68 21.76 -6.25
C ARG A 43 -19.08 21.17 -6.27
N VAL A 44 -19.20 19.87 -6.50
CA VAL A 44 -20.49 19.15 -6.51
C VAL A 44 -21.12 19.14 -5.11
N LEU A 45 -20.31 18.97 -4.06
CA LEU A 45 -20.78 18.84 -2.67
C LEU A 45 -20.70 20.14 -1.88
N THR A 46 -20.77 21.30 -2.55
CA THR A 46 -20.59 22.62 -1.91
C THR A 46 -21.52 22.82 -0.71
N GLU A 47 -22.81 22.46 -0.82
CA GLU A 47 -23.78 22.61 0.28
C GLU A 47 -23.46 21.75 1.52
N LYS A 48 -22.99 20.52 1.27
CA LYS A 48 -22.54 19.61 2.33
C LYS A 48 -21.30 20.18 3.03
N ILE A 49 -20.38 20.73 2.25
CA ILE A 49 -19.16 21.36 2.76
C ILE A 49 -19.48 22.59 3.60
N THR A 50 -20.38 23.48 3.14
CA THR A 50 -20.77 24.67 3.91
C THR A 50 -21.44 24.33 5.24
N SER A 51 -22.08 23.16 5.32
CA SER A 51 -22.72 22.67 6.55
C SER A 51 -21.74 21.92 7.46
N ASN A 52 -20.70 21.30 6.89
CA ASN A 52 -19.64 20.61 7.62
C ASN A 52 -18.30 20.73 6.90
N HIS A 53 -17.43 21.62 7.39
CA HIS A 53 -16.11 21.87 6.81
C HIS A 53 -15.17 20.64 6.86
N VAL A 54 -15.41 19.69 7.78
CA VAL A 54 -14.64 18.43 7.86
C VAL A 54 -14.87 17.55 6.63
N ALA A 55 -16.02 17.70 5.95
CA ALA A 55 -16.32 16.96 4.74
C ALA A 55 -15.27 17.16 3.63
N VAL A 56 -14.66 18.35 3.54
CA VAL A 56 -13.59 18.63 2.56
C VAL A 56 -12.38 17.73 2.81
N VAL A 57 -11.98 17.58 4.08
CA VAL A 57 -10.82 16.74 4.45
C VAL A 57 -11.09 15.28 4.09
N LEU A 58 -12.28 14.78 4.42
CA LEU A 58 -12.69 13.41 4.10
C LEU A 58 -12.79 13.15 2.59
N ILE A 59 -13.26 14.13 1.80
CA ILE A 59 -13.29 14.03 0.33
C ILE A 59 -11.87 13.87 -0.21
N ILE A 60 -10.93 14.73 0.21
CA ILE A 60 -9.54 14.66 -0.27
C ILE A 60 -8.89 13.33 0.12
N LEU A 61 -9.04 12.94 1.39
CA LEU A 61 -8.54 11.67 1.89
C LEU A 61 -9.12 10.47 1.12
N THR A 62 -10.41 10.48 0.82
CA THR A 62 -11.07 9.43 0.03
C THR A 62 -10.50 9.37 -1.39
N GLU A 63 -10.33 10.51 -2.07
CA GLU A 63 -9.76 10.53 -3.43
C GLU A 63 -8.28 10.12 -3.48
N PHE A 64 -7.54 10.41 -2.40
CA PHE A 64 -6.15 9.96 -2.25
C PHE A 64 -6.09 8.46 -2.09
N MET A 65 -6.92 7.89 -1.23
CA MET A 65 -7.03 6.44 -1.07
C MET A 65 -7.48 5.76 -2.38
N ALA A 66 -8.52 6.29 -3.04
CA ALA A 66 -9.04 5.75 -4.31
C ALA A 66 -8.02 5.80 -5.45
N SER A 67 -6.98 6.64 -5.36
CA SER A 67 -5.91 6.64 -6.35
C SER A 67 -5.07 5.35 -6.36
N PHE A 68 -5.15 4.53 -5.30
CA PHE A 68 -4.46 3.25 -5.20
C PHE A 68 -5.23 2.10 -5.86
N ASP A 69 -6.54 2.22 -6.11
CA ASP A 69 -7.32 1.13 -6.71
C ASP A 69 -6.73 0.66 -8.05
N PRO A 70 -6.41 1.55 -9.03
CA PRO A 70 -5.81 1.13 -10.29
C PRO A 70 -4.40 0.52 -10.14
N LEU A 71 -3.65 0.95 -9.12
CA LEU A 71 -2.32 0.40 -8.83
C LEU A 71 -2.44 -1.04 -8.33
N LEU A 72 -3.42 -1.32 -7.47
CA LEU A 72 -3.67 -2.66 -6.95
C LEU A 72 -4.25 -3.59 -8.02
N GLU A 73 -5.17 -3.11 -8.85
CA GLU A 73 -5.68 -3.86 -10.00
C GLU A 73 -4.55 -4.27 -10.95
N HIS A 74 -3.69 -3.31 -11.33
CA HIS A 74 -2.54 -3.61 -12.19
C HIS A 74 -1.55 -4.59 -11.55
N THR A 75 -1.37 -4.50 -10.23
CA THR A 75 -0.51 -5.43 -9.48
C THR A 75 -1.09 -6.84 -9.52
N ASP A 76 -2.39 -7.01 -9.30
CA ASP A 76 -3.06 -8.31 -9.36
C ASP A 76 -3.00 -8.92 -10.76
N GLU A 77 -3.23 -8.12 -11.80
CA GLU A 77 -3.08 -8.53 -13.19
C GLU A 77 -1.65 -9.02 -13.48
N LEU A 78 -0.64 -8.23 -13.10
CA LEU A 78 0.77 -8.61 -13.29
C LEU A 78 1.12 -9.89 -12.53
N LEU A 79 0.60 -10.07 -11.32
CA LEU A 79 0.80 -11.29 -10.54
C LEU A 79 0.18 -12.49 -11.26
N GLY A 80 -1.04 -12.37 -11.78
CA GLY A 80 -1.69 -13.41 -12.59
C GLY A 80 -0.91 -13.75 -13.86
N GLU A 81 -0.41 -12.74 -14.59
CA GLU A 81 0.43 -12.96 -15.77
C GLU A 81 1.74 -13.67 -15.44
N LEU A 82 2.38 -13.31 -14.32
CA LEU A 82 3.60 -13.98 -13.85
C LEU A 82 3.31 -15.42 -13.46
N GLU A 83 2.17 -15.69 -12.80
CA GLU A 83 1.73 -17.04 -12.47
C GLU A 83 1.56 -17.90 -13.71
N ASP A 84 0.86 -17.40 -14.73
CA ASP A 84 0.62 -18.08 -16.01
C ASP A 84 1.91 -18.33 -16.80
N GLN A 85 2.80 -17.34 -16.86
CA GLN A 85 4.04 -17.44 -17.61
C GLN A 85 5.02 -18.44 -16.99
N VAL A 86 5.05 -18.52 -15.66
CA VAL A 86 5.96 -19.44 -14.98
C VAL A 86 5.50 -20.90 -15.13
N LEU A 87 4.19 -21.18 -15.15
CA LEU A 87 3.69 -22.52 -15.48
C LEU A 87 4.17 -23.02 -16.85
N ARG A 88 4.46 -22.10 -17.78
CA ARG A 88 4.93 -22.45 -19.13
C ARG A 88 6.43 -22.66 -19.18
N VAL A 89 7.23 -21.78 -18.57
CA VAL A 89 8.69 -21.92 -18.49
C VAL A 89 9.23 -21.26 -17.21
N PRO A 90 9.70 -22.05 -16.23
CA PRO A 90 10.40 -21.52 -15.06
C PRO A 90 11.71 -20.84 -15.49
N LYS A 91 11.87 -19.55 -15.18
CA LYS A 91 13.09 -18.77 -15.49
C LYS A 91 13.47 -17.86 -14.33
N ALA A 92 14.76 -17.75 -14.05
CA ALA A 92 15.35 -16.87 -13.03
C ALA A 92 14.82 -15.41 -13.12
N ALA A 93 14.67 -14.89 -14.34
CA ALA A 93 14.14 -13.54 -14.57
C ALA A 93 12.71 -13.33 -14.03
N LYS A 94 11.89 -14.39 -13.96
CA LYS A 94 10.52 -14.34 -13.45
C LYS A 94 10.48 -14.36 -11.92
N LEU A 95 11.37 -15.13 -11.29
CA LEU A 95 11.59 -15.06 -9.84
C LEU A 95 12.02 -13.66 -9.41
N GLN A 96 12.89 -13.01 -10.18
CA GLN A 96 13.28 -11.62 -9.92
C GLN A 96 12.10 -10.65 -10.02
N GLN A 97 11.23 -10.80 -11.03
CA GLN A 97 10.01 -9.97 -11.17
C GLN A 97 9.06 -10.16 -9.97
N LEU A 98 8.83 -11.41 -9.52
CA LEU A 98 8.06 -11.72 -8.32
C LEU A 98 8.68 -11.14 -7.04
N ALA A 99 10.01 -11.21 -6.90
CA ALA A 99 10.71 -10.64 -5.74
C ALA A 99 10.53 -9.12 -5.66
N VAL A 100 10.62 -8.42 -6.81
CA VAL A 100 10.36 -6.97 -6.90
C VAL A 100 8.90 -6.66 -6.51
N LEU A 101 7.93 -7.41 -7.05
CA LEU A 101 6.52 -7.21 -6.75
C LEU A 101 6.21 -7.41 -5.26
N ARG A 102 6.76 -8.47 -4.65
CA ARG A 102 6.63 -8.76 -3.22
C ARG A 102 7.16 -7.59 -2.38
N LYS A 103 8.33 -7.04 -2.73
CA LYS A 103 8.93 -5.90 -2.03
C LYS A 103 8.09 -4.64 -2.18
N GLN A 104 7.50 -4.41 -3.35
CA GLN A 104 6.58 -3.29 -3.58
C GLN A 104 5.34 -3.40 -2.69
N MET A 105 4.70 -4.58 -2.61
CA MET A 105 3.55 -4.81 -1.74
C MET A 105 3.88 -4.64 -0.25
N TRP A 106 5.03 -5.15 0.18
CA TRP A 106 5.54 -4.91 1.55
C TRP A 106 5.70 -3.43 1.86
N SER A 107 6.23 -2.67 0.90
CA SER A 107 6.43 -1.23 1.04
C SER A 107 5.09 -0.49 1.11
N LEU A 108 4.10 -0.88 0.30
CA LEU A 108 2.74 -0.32 0.35
C LEU A 108 2.02 -0.63 1.66
N HIS A 109 2.15 -1.84 2.19
CA HIS A 109 1.55 -2.19 3.48
C HIS A 109 2.08 -1.27 4.59
N ARG A 110 3.41 -1.17 4.71
CA ARG A 110 4.07 -0.32 5.71
C ARG A 110 3.76 1.17 5.55
N LEU A 111 3.37 1.59 4.34
CA LEU A 111 2.99 2.97 4.06
C LEU A 111 1.64 3.34 4.70
N TRP A 112 0.68 2.41 4.68
CA TRP A 112 -0.70 2.64 5.08
C TRP A 112 -1.02 2.36 6.54
N GLU A 113 -0.22 1.51 7.18
CA GLU A 113 -0.39 1.16 8.59
C GLU A 113 -0.30 2.37 9.55
N PRO A 114 0.69 3.29 9.44
CA PRO A 114 0.71 4.47 10.32
C PRO A 114 -0.45 5.46 10.09
N PRO A 115 -0.85 5.81 8.85
CA PRO A 115 -2.06 6.61 8.60
C PRO A 115 -3.33 5.97 9.17
N TYR A 116 -3.52 4.66 9.01
CA TYR A 116 -4.67 3.92 9.56
C TYR A 116 -4.76 4.10 11.08
N GLU A 117 -3.67 3.81 11.80
CA GLU A 117 -3.63 3.93 13.26
C GLU A 117 -3.93 5.35 13.73
N ARG A 118 -3.32 6.37 13.07
CA ARG A 118 -3.55 7.77 13.44
C ARG A 118 -5.02 8.17 13.28
N ILE A 119 -5.67 7.75 12.20
CA ILE A 119 -7.06 8.12 11.93
C ILE A 119 -8.01 7.37 12.85
N ARG A 120 -7.78 6.08 13.06
CA ARG A 120 -8.54 5.28 14.03
C ARG A 120 -8.45 5.87 15.44
N ASN A 121 -7.25 6.20 15.89
CA ASN A 121 -7.04 6.81 17.21
C ASN A 121 -7.68 8.20 17.31
N PHE A 122 -7.62 8.99 16.24
CA PHE A 122 -8.29 10.28 16.18
C PHE A 122 -9.82 10.13 16.29
N ALA A 123 -10.43 9.23 15.50
CA ALA A 123 -11.85 8.94 15.53
C ALA A 123 -12.31 8.52 16.93
N LEU A 124 -11.57 7.60 17.57
CA LEU A 124 -11.84 7.16 18.95
C LEU A 124 -11.76 8.31 19.97
N ALA A 125 -10.75 9.20 19.83
CA ALA A 125 -10.58 10.32 20.74
C ALA A 125 -11.72 11.34 20.66
N ILE A 126 -12.28 11.58 19.47
CA ILE A 126 -13.38 12.53 19.29
C ILE A 126 -14.76 11.90 19.47
N ALA A 127 -14.90 10.57 19.43
CA ALA A 127 -16.17 9.87 19.62
C ALA A 127 -16.84 10.13 20.98
N GLY A 128 -16.04 10.40 22.01
CA GLY A 128 -16.54 10.74 23.35
C GLY A 128 -17.14 12.15 23.47
N LEU A 129 -17.04 12.97 22.43
CA LEU A 129 -17.52 14.35 22.41
C LEU A 129 -18.88 14.40 21.67
N PRO A 130 -20.01 14.67 22.36
CA PRO A 130 -21.35 14.60 21.74
C PRO A 130 -21.49 15.48 20.49
N GLU A 131 -20.89 16.67 20.52
CA GLU A 131 -20.88 17.64 19.42
C GLU A 131 -20.12 17.18 18.17
N LEU A 132 -19.25 16.16 18.30
CA LEU A 132 -18.39 15.64 17.23
C LEU A 132 -18.67 14.17 16.89
N SER A 133 -19.78 13.62 17.40
CA SER A 133 -20.13 12.21 17.22
C SER A 133 -20.29 11.81 15.74
N ASN A 134 -20.87 12.69 14.91
CA ASN A 134 -21.03 12.44 13.47
C ASN A 134 -19.68 12.47 12.72
N GLU A 135 -18.80 13.39 13.10
CA GLU A 135 -17.43 13.48 12.57
C GLU A 135 -16.64 12.23 12.96
N ALA A 136 -16.76 11.79 14.22
CA ALA A 136 -16.12 10.58 14.72
C ALA A 136 -16.51 9.36 13.88
N GLN A 137 -17.81 9.19 13.60
CA GLN A 137 -18.28 8.13 12.72
C GLN A 137 -17.68 8.25 11.31
N SER A 138 -17.67 9.45 10.75
CA SER A 138 -17.13 9.67 9.40
C SER A 138 -15.62 9.37 9.29
N PHE A 139 -14.85 9.66 10.33
CA PHE A 139 -13.43 9.26 10.39
C PHE A 139 -13.25 7.76 10.66
N ASN A 140 -14.15 7.13 11.42
CA ASN A 140 -14.15 5.69 11.61
C ASN A 140 -14.44 4.96 10.29
N ASP A 141 -15.47 5.38 9.54
CA ASP A 141 -15.78 4.84 8.21
C ASP A 141 -14.58 4.98 7.25
N TYR A 142 -13.84 6.09 7.34
CA TYR A 142 -12.62 6.28 6.56
C TYR A 142 -11.48 5.37 7.03
N ALA A 143 -11.33 5.14 8.34
CA ALA A 143 -10.35 4.20 8.88
C ALA A 143 -10.64 2.76 8.43
N GLU A 144 -11.91 2.34 8.44
CA GLU A 144 -12.34 1.03 7.93
C GLU A 144 -11.96 0.86 6.46
N ARG A 145 -12.18 1.88 5.63
CA ARG A 145 -11.75 1.86 4.22
C ARG A 145 -10.23 1.72 4.04
N ILE A 146 -9.42 2.33 4.92
CA ILE A 146 -7.97 2.10 4.89
C ILE A 146 -7.65 0.67 5.32
N SER A 147 -8.35 0.11 6.30
CA SER A 147 -8.21 -1.29 6.70
C SER A 147 -8.48 -2.22 5.51
N ASP A 148 -9.57 -2.00 4.77
CA ASP A 148 -9.89 -2.79 3.57
C ASP A 148 -8.77 -2.69 2.51
N LEU A 149 -8.17 -1.51 2.34
CA LEU A 149 -7.04 -1.31 1.43
C LEU A 149 -5.79 -2.09 1.89
N ILE A 150 -5.49 -2.04 3.19
CA ILE A 150 -4.38 -2.79 3.80
C ILE A 150 -4.58 -4.30 3.62
N ASP A 151 -5.82 -4.78 3.81
CA ASP A 151 -6.16 -6.19 3.64
C ASP A 151 -5.98 -6.64 2.19
N LYS A 152 -6.44 -5.85 1.21
CA LYS A 152 -6.17 -6.12 -0.22
C LYS A 152 -4.68 -6.18 -0.53
N ILE A 153 -3.87 -5.26 0.01
CA ILE A 153 -2.41 -5.26 -0.16
C ILE A 153 -1.81 -6.54 0.47
N ASN A 154 -2.30 -6.95 1.64
CA ASN A 154 -1.86 -8.14 2.33
C ASN A 154 -2.19 -9.42 1.55
N ASP A 155 -3.38 -9.51 0.96
CA ASP A 155 -3.77 -10.66 0.14
C ASP A 155 -2.85 -10.80 -1.09
N LEU A 156 -2.61 -9.69 -1.80
CA LEU A 156 -1.67 -9.66 -2.94
C LEU A 156 -0.26 -10.05 -2.51
N ARG A 157 0.20 -9.55 -1.37
CA ARG A 157 1.50 -9.89 -0.78
C ARG A 157 1.60 -11.39 -0.48
N GLN A 158 0.61 -11.95 0.22
CA GLN A 158 0.61 -13.37 0.59
C GLN A 158 0.56 -14.28 -0.64
N ARG A 159 -0.21 -13.92 -1.66
CA ARG A 159 -0.26 -14.63 -2.94
C ARG A 159 1.10 -14.62 -3.64
N ALA A 160 1.72 -13.44 -3.76
CA ALA A 160 3.05 -13.30 -4.35
C ALA A 160 4.12 -14.09 -3.58
N GLU A 161 4.06 -14.11 -2.25
CA GLU A 161 5.02 -14.81 -1.40
C GLU A 161 4.87 -16.34 -1.48
N ARG A 162 3.63 -16.85 -1.46
CA ARG A 162 3.35 -18.26 -1.69
C ARG A 162 3.88 -18.70 -3.06
N ARG A 163 3.58 -17.92 -4.10
CA ARG A 163 3.99 -18.23 -5.45
C ARG A 163 5.51 -18.22 -5.62
N TYR A 164 6.18 -17.23 -5.04
CA TYR A 164 7.65 -17.19 -5.05
C TYR A 164 8.26 -18.45 -4.42
N GLY A 165 7.71 -18.93 -3.30
CA GLY A 165 8.16 -20.17 -2.65
C GLY A 165 8.00 -21.41 -3.53
N GLU A 166 6.82 -21.62 -4.09
CA GLU A 166 6.53 -22.75 -5.00
C GLU A 166 7.51 -22.78 -6.18
N LEU A 167 7.72 -21.63 -6.82
CA LEU A 167 8.55 -21.52 -8.01
C LEU A 167 10.04 -21.64 -7.72
N TRP A 168 10.47 -21.17 -6.54
CA TRP A 168 11.83 -21.32 -6.08
C TRP A 168 12.18 -22.82 -5.92
N ASP A 169 11.27 -23.58 -5.31
CA ASP A 169 11.44 -25.03 -5.11
C ASP A 169 11.45 -25.79 -6.45
N GLU A 170 10.58 -25.43 -7.39
CA GLU A 170 10.56 -26.01 -8.75
C GLU A 170 11.86 -25.73 -9.52
N CYS A 171 12.38 -24.50 -9.47
CA CYS A 171 13.63 -24.14 -10.13
C CYS A 171 14.82 -24.90 -9.52
N LEU A 172 14.86 -25.03 -8.19
CA LEU A 172 15.86 -25.82 -7.49
C LEU A 172 15.84 -27.29 -7.93
N GLN A 173 14.65 -27.90 -8.03
CA GLN A 173 14.51 -29.28 -8.50
C GLN A 173 14.96 -29.46 -9.95
N GLN A 174 14.64 -28.52 -10.84
CA GLN A 174 15.11 -28.55 -12.23
C GLN A 174 16.64 -28.45 -12.32
N ALA A 175 17.28 -27.59 -11.53
CA ALA A 175 18.73 -27.43 -11.53
C ALA A 175 19.47 -28.68 -11.07
N VAL A 176 18.96 -29.31 -10.01
CA VAL A 176 19.52 -30.54 -9.46
C VAL A 176 19.39 -31.68 -10.47
N THR A 177 18.30 -31.71 -11.24
CA THR A 177 18.04 -32.78 -12.23
C THR A 177 18.71 -32.56 -13.58
N SER A 178 18.94 -31.32 -14.01
CA SER A 178 19.51 -31.00 -15.33
C SER A 178 21.04 -30.99 -15.40
N HIS A 179 21.76 -31.01 -14.26
CA HIS A 179 23.22 -30.79 -14.20
C HIS A 179 23.69 -29.48 -14.87
N GLU A 180 22.77 -28.55 -15.18
CA GLU A 180 23.15 -27.21 -15.63
C GLU A 180 23.52 -26.35 -14.40
N PRO A 181 24.59 -25.54 -14.49
CA PRO A 181 24.95 -24.64 -13.41
C PRO A 181 23.82 -23.63 -13.20
N PHE A 182 23.23 -23.68 -12.00
CA PHE A 182 22.27 -22.68 -11.54
C PHE A 182 22.96 -21.32 -11.53
N ASP A 183 22.46 -20.39 -12.34
CA ASP A 183 23.06 -19.08 -12.58
C ASP A 183 23.39 -18.38 -11.25
N ASP A 184 24.67 -17.99 -11.04
CA ASP A 184 25.21 -17.49 -9.77
C ASP A 184 24.45 -16.24 -9.25
N HIS A 185 23.69 -15.57 -10.11
CA HIS A 185 22.79 -14.47 -9.77
C HIS A 185 21.67 -14.83 -8.78
N LEU A 186 21.20 -16.09 -8.76
CA LEU A 186 20.14 -16.53 -7.84
C LEU A 186 20.65 -16.77 -6.41
N ARG A 187 21.94 -17.08 -6.23
CA ARG A 187 22.56 -17.21 -4.89
C ARG A 187 22.58 -15.88 -4.14
N TYR A 188 22.73 -14.77 -4.85
CA TYR A 188 22.67 -13.43 -4.26
C TYR A 188 21.25 -13.02 -3.85
N LEU A 189 20.22 -13.44 -4.61
CA LEU A 189 18.82 -13.23 -4.24
C LEU A 189 18.45 -14.04 -2.99
N SER A 190 18.92 -15.29 -2.90
CA SER A 190 18.77 -16.16 -1.72
C SER A 190 19.38 -15.56 -0.44
N ALA A 191 20.61 -15.04 -0.49
CA ALA A 191 21.29 -14.50 0.69
C ALA A 191 20.65 -13.20 1.21
N ALA A 192 20.15 -12.35 0.32
CA ALA A 192 19.43 -11.12 0.69
C ALA A 192 18.01 -11.41 1.20
N ASP A 193 17.30 -12.38 0.61
CA ASP A 193 15.93 -12.74 0.99
C ASP A 193 15.87 -13.60 2.27
N LEU A 194 16.86 -14.44 2.54
CA LEU A 194 16.96 -15.20 3.80
C LEU A 194 17.25 -14.29 5.01
N SER A 195 17.95 -13.16 4.79
CA SER A 195 18.18 -12.14 5.82
C SER A 195 16.89 -11.43 6.24
N ASP A 196 15.88 -11.34 5.38
CA ASP A 196 14.58 -10.70 5.67
C ASP A 196 13.55 -11.68 6.27
N ARG A 197 13.84 -12.99 6.25
CA ARG A 197 12.98 -14.05 6.82
C ARG A 197 13.31 -14.43 8.27
N LEU A 198 14.38 -13.89 8.84
CA LEU A 198 14.72 -14.10 10.25
C LEU A 198 14.22 -12.91 11.08
N PRO A 199 13.42 -13.11 12.14
CA PRO A 199 13.21 -12.06 13.12
C PRO A 199 14.57 -11.65 13.67
N ARG A 200 14.90 -10.36 13.60
CA ARG A 200 16.06 -9.79 14.29
C ARG A 200 15.74 -9.72 15.78
N ASP A 201 15.76 -10.87 16.44
CA ASP A 201 15.87 -10.94 17.89
C ASP A 201 16.95 -11.96 18.23
N GLU A 202 18.12 -11.43 18.61
CA GLU A 202 18.78 -11.81 19.86
C GLU A 202 19.89 -10.79 20.19
N PHE A 203 19.60 -9.98 21.20
CA PHE A 203 20.45 -9.53 22.30
C PHE A 203 21.96 -9.27 22.07
N SER A 204 22.36 -8.04 22.42
CA SER A 204 23.48 -7.86 23.35
C SER A 204 23.09 -6.82 24.41
N MET A 205 22.78 -7.36 25.58
CA MET A 205 22.99 -6.70 26.87
C MET A 205 24.48 -6.83 27.14
N ASP A 206 25.18 -5.71 27.26
CA ASP A 206 26.43 -5.60 28.00
C ASP A 206 26.35 -4.28 28.77
N ASP A 207 26.03 -4.40 30.07
CA ASP A 207 26.37 -3.46 31.14
C ASP A 207 26.77 -4.31 32.37
#